data_AF-A0A7S1R516-F1
#
_entry.id   AF-A0A7S1R516-F1
#
_cell.length_a   1.000
_cell.length_b   1.000
_cell.length_c   1.000
_cell.angle_alpha   90.00
_cell.angle_beta   90.00
_cell.angle_gamma   90.00
#
_symmetry.space_group_name_H-M   'P 1'
#
loop_
_entity.id
_entity.type
_entity.pdbx_description
1 polymer ?
#
loop_
_entity_poly.entity_id
_entity_poly.type
_entity_poly.pdbx_seq_one_letter_code
_entity_poly.pdbx_strand_id
1 'polypeptide(L)'
;KRCEEEKKTGASLLAAVPCPCGKFTFSTTDATRMFQNCEDCYASFDRDESNHNLSKVAEANQNVRKGGDPWDHVKKLTALEKLVKPGATNGVPPAHAEVTRLLSNLAQLHYHLALRVKGDHAPKSLEAFHRYQKQIMKRFEDKHGDWSKQRDATYLQVLYVSLTTQGLDAESKDDIAKKLTEACEVMFGQPCLPDTLTNVRR
;
A
#
# COMPACT_ATOMS: atom_id res chain seq x y z
N LYS A 1 15.72 -10.93 7.28
CA LYS A 1 16.14 -11.50 5.99
C LYS A 1 15.94 -10.49 4.84
N ARG A 2 14.72 -10.13 4.42
CA ARG A 2 14.50 -9.13 3.34
C ARG A 2 15.03 -7.71 3.63
N CYS A 3 14.80 -7.17 4.84
CA CYS A 3 15.39 -5.88 5.26
C CYS A 3 16.93 -5.89 5.41
N GLU A 4 17.59 -7.04 5.43
CA GLU A 4 19.06 -7.11 5.45
C GLU A 4 19.64 -7.19 4.04
N GLU A 5 18.91 -7.77 3.09
CA GLU A 5 19.27 -7.78 1.66
C GLU A 5 19.12 -6.39 1.03
N GLU A 6 18.08 -5.63 1.42
CA GLU A 6 17.89 -4.23 1.03
C GLU A 6 19.02 -3.31 1.54
N LYS A 7 19.65 -3.65 2.68
CA LYS A 7 20.79 -2.89 3.24
C LYS A 7 22.12 -3.18 2.54
N LYS A 8 22.31 -4.38 1.96
CA LYS A 8 23.56 -4.78 1.29
C LYS A 8 23.74 -4.16 -0.09
N THR A 9 22.68 -3.61 -0.69
CA THR A 9 22.64 -3.17 -2.09
C THR A 9 22.49 -1.65 -2.24
N GLY A 10 22.99 -0.90 -1.24
CA GLY A 10 22.77 0.53 -0.99
C GLY A 10 23.16 1.56 -2.07
N ALA A 11 23.55 1.15 -3.28
CA ALA A 11 23.75 2.06 -4.41
C ALA A 11 23.09 1.57 -5.72
N SER A 12 22.67 0.29 -5.82
CA SER A 12 22.13 -0.28 -7.07
C SER A 12 20.61 -0.46 -7.08
N LEU A 13 19.94 -0.27 -5.93
CA LEU A 13 18.49 -0.40 -5.78
C LEU A 13 17.68 0.76 -6.38
N LEU A 14 18.30 1.91 -6.69
CA LEU A 14 17.64 2.99 -7.44
C LEU A 14 17.35 2.60 -8.91
N ALA A 15 17.91 1.48 -9.40
CA ALA A 15 17.78 1.03 -10.78
C ALA A 15 17.14 -0.37 -10.94
N ALA A 16 16.81 -1.08 -9.86
CA ALA A 16 16.20 -2.41 -9.93
C ALA A 16 14.71 -2.32 -9.58
N VAL A 17 13.87 -2.21 -10.60
CA VAL A 17 12.41 -2.32 -10.47
C VAL A 17 12.08 -3.79 -10.16
N PRO A 18 11.55 -4.17 -8.98
CA PRO A 18 11.13 -5.55 -8.69
C PRO A 18 10.10 -6.05 -9.74
N CYS A 19 10.09 -7.36 -10.09
CA CYS A 19 9.03 -7.94 -10.94
C CYS A 19 7.66 -7.54 -10.39
N PRO A 20 6.62 -7.44 -11.22
CA PRO A 20 5.23 -7.38 -10.78
C PRO A 20 4.79 -8.47 -9.77
N CYS A 21 5.59 -9.53 -9.58
CA CYS A 21 5.43 -10.57 -8.56
C CYS A 21 6.12 -10.24 -7.21
N GLY A 22 6.86 -9.13 -7.13
CA GLY A 22 7.57 -8.65 -5.95
C GLY A 22 8.99 -9.20 -5.75
N LYS A 23 9.57 -9.90 -6.73
CA LYS A 23 10.91 -10.51 -6.66
C LYS A 23 11.97 -9.64 -7.36
N PHE A 24 13.24 -9.83 -6.98
CA PHE A 24 14.39 -9.01 -7.39
C PHE A 24 15.45 -9.80 -8.20
N THR A 25 15.10 -10.99 -8.67
CA THR A 25 15.93 -11.90 -9.46
C THR A 25 15.59 -11.71 -10.93
N PHE A 26 16.60 -11.29 -11.72
CA PHE A 26 16.42 -10.94 -13.12
C PHE A 26 17.53 -11.48 -13.99
N SER A 27 17.14 -12.05 -15.12
CA SER A 27 18.02 -12.23 -16.27
C SER A 27 17.83 -11.05 -17.23
N THR A 28 18.91 -10.36 -17.60
CA THR A 28 18.87 -9.35 -18.67
C THR A 28 18.76 -10.03 -20.01
N THR A 29 17.72 -9.68 -20.77
CA THR A 29 17.58 -10.10 -22.17
C THR A 29 17.40 -8.85 -23.00
N ASP A 30 18.38 -8.65 -23.88
CA ASP A 30 18.44 -7.69 -24.99
C ASP A 30 19.03 -6.30 -24.69
N ALA A 31 20.01 -5.91 -25.53
CA ALA A 31 20.82 -4.71 -25.37
C ALA A 31 20.18 -3.45 -25.96
N THR A 32 19.03 -3.58 -26.62
CA THR A 32 18.37 -2.50 -27.38
C THR A 32 17.19 -1.86 -26.65
N ARG A 33 16.59 -2.56 -25.69
CA ARG A 33 15.58 -2.07 -24.74
C ARG A 33 15.83 -2.77 -23.41
N MET A 34 15.80 -2.05 -22.29
CA MET A 34 16.11 -2.58 -20.94
C MET A 34 15.00 -3.51 -20.42
N PHE A 35 14.64 -4.54 -21.19
CA PHE A 35 13.71 -5.58 -20.78
C PHE A 35 14.37 -6.47 -19.73
N GLN A 36 13.65 -6.68 -18.65
CA GLN A 36 14.05 -7.58 -17.58
C GLN A 36 13.08 -8.76 -17.56
N ASN A 37 13.63 -9.97 -17.58
CA ASN A 37 12.86 -11.17 -17.32
C ASN A 37 13.08 -11.57 -15.86
N CYS A 38 12.00 -11.72 -15.13
CA CYS A 38 12.09 -12.22 -13.77
C CYS A 38 12.29 -13.73 -13.77
N GLU A 39 13.23 -14.21 -12.97
CA GLU A 39 13.57 -15.62 -12.89
C GLU A 39 12.52 -16.44 -12.12
N ASP A 40 11.71 -15.80 -11.27
CA ASP A 40 10.65 -16.46 -10.51
C ASP A 40 9.31 -16.52 -11.26
N CYS A 41 8.89 -15.37 -11.83
CA CYS A 41 7.58 -15.20 -12.44
C CYS A 41 7.60 -15.40 -13.97
N TYR A 42 8.81 -15.51 -14.56
CA TYR A 42 9.08 -15.52 -16.01
C TYR A 42 8.47 -14.35 -16.80
N ALA A 43 7.96 -13.33 -16.11
CA ALA A 43 7.40 -12.15 -16.73
C ALA A 43 8.52 -11.28 -17.29
N SER A 44 8.33 -10.82 -18.52
CA SER A 44 9.16 -9.80 -19.16
C SER A 44 8.51 -8.43 -18.95
N PHE A 45 9.30 -7.44 -18.54
CA PHE A 45 8.81 -6.06 -18.38
C PHE A 45 9.87 -5.03 -18.80
N ASP A 46 9.39 -3.89 -19.28
CA ASP A 46 10.20 -2.73 -19.60
C ASP A 46 10.48 -1.95 -18.32
N ARG A 47 11.75 -1.95 -17.91
CA ARG A 47 12.20 -1.30 -16.69
C ARG A 47 12.01 0.22 -16.74
N ASP A 48 12.28 0.83 -17.89
CA ASP A 48 12.23 2.28 -18.03
C ASP A 48 10.77 2.76 -18.06
N GLU A 49 9.86 2.00 -18.69
CA GLU A 49 8.42 2.25 -18.61
C GLU A 49 7.88 2.09 -17.19
N SER A 50 8.33 1.06 -16.45
CA SER A 50 7.92 0.87 -15.06
C SER A 50 8.41 2.02 -14.16
N ASN A 51 9.65 2.48 -14.33
CA ASN A 51 10.18 3.66 -13.61
C ASN A 51 9.43 4.94 -13.96
N HIS A 52 9.06 5.10 -15.23
CA HIS A 52 8.23 6.22 -15.67
C HIS A 52 6.84 6.16 -15.02
N ASN A 53 6.22 4.98 -14.95
CA ASN A 53 4.93 4.78 -14.28
C ASN A 53 5.01 4.99 -12.75
N LEU A 54 6.10 4.57 -12.12
CA LEU A 54 6.39 4.87 -10.71
C LEU A 54 6.46 6.39 -10.49
N SER A 55 7.12 7.12 -11.38
CA SER A 55 7.23 8.58 -11.31
C SER A 55 5.86 9.26 -11.39
N LYS A 56 4.97 8.79 -12.27
CA LYS A 56 3.57 9.26 -12.35
C LYS A 56 2.81 9.05 -11.04
N VAL A 57 2.95 7.87 -10.42
CA VAL A 57 2.32 7.57 -9.12
C VAL A 57 2.87 8.47 -8.02
N ALA A 58 4.20 8.66 -7.99
CA ALA A 58 4.86 9.53 -7.02
C ALA A 58 4.39 10.99 -7.13
N GLU A 59 4.28 11.51 -8.35
CA GLU A 59 3.78 12.85 -8.61
C GLU A 59 2.31 13.00 -8.18
N ALA A 60 1.45 12.05 -8.56
CA ALA A 60 0.03 12.07 -8.20
C ALA A 60 -0.17 12.06 -6.68
N ASN A 61 0.60 11.23 -5.97
CA ASN A 61 0.58 11.19 -4.50
C ASN A 61 1.03 12.50 -3.86
N GLN A 62 1.99 13.22 -4.45
CA GLN A 62 2.39 14.55 -3.96
C GLN A 62 1.30 15.60 -4.20
N ASN A 63 0.59 15.52 -5.33
CA ASN A 63 -0.43 16.50 -5.70
C ASN A 63 -1.65 16.47 -4.76
N VAL A 64 -1.97 15.34 -4.13
CA VAL A 64 -3.00 15.26 -3.07
C VAL A 64 -2.71 16.22 -1.91
N ARG A 65 -1.43 16.38 -1.55
CA ARG A 65 -1.01 17.26 -0.44
C ARG A 65 -1.15 18.75 -0.76
N LYS A 66 -1.27 19.11 -2.04
CA LYS A 66 -1.39 20.51 -2.48
C LYS A 66 -2.81 21.05 -2.35
N GLY A 67 -3.77 20.25 -1.85
CA GLY A 67 -5.18 20.62 -1.75
C GLY A 67 -5.92 20.47 -3.08
N GLY A 68 -7.22 20.79 -3.08
CA GLY A 68 -8.11 20.65 -4.24
C GLY A 68 -9.38 19.87 -3.93
N ASP A 69 -10.22 19.67 -4.94
CA ASP A 69 -11.45 18.88 -4.81
C ASP A 69 -11.12 17.40 -4.56
N PRO A 70 -11.60 16.79 -3.45
CA PRO A 70 -11.41 15.38 -3.18
C PRO A 70 -11.90 14.46 -4.30
N TRP A 71 -12.96 14.82 -5.03
CA TRP A 71 -13.46 14.00 -6.14
C TRP A 71 -12.50 13.94 -7.32
N ASP A 72 -11.91 15.07 -7.68
CA ASP A 72 -10.88 15.14 -8.72
C ASP A 72 -9.66 14.31 -8.35
N HIS A 73 -9.24 14.36 -7.07
CA HIS A 73 -8.15 13.54 -6.58
C HIS A 73 -8.49 12.05 -6.63
N VAL A 74 -9.68 11.64 -6.18
CA VAL A 74 -10.14 10.24 -6.30
C VAL A 74 -10.08 9.78 -7.75
N LYS A 75 -10.64 10.54 -8.69
CA LYS A 75 -10.63 10.20 -10.12
C LYS A 75 -9.21 10.02 -10.67
N LYS A 76 -8.29 10.94 -10.34
CA LYS A 76 -6.89 10.88 -10.78
C LYS A 76 -6.16 9.68 -10.20
N LEU A 77 -6.29 9.42 -8.90
CA LEU A 77 -5.60 8.32 -8.24
C LEU A 77 -6.16 6.96 -8.65
N THR A 78 -7.48 6.83 -8.80
CA THR A 78 -8.11 5.58 -9.26
C THR A 78 -7.67 5.20 -10.68
N ALA A 79 -7.43 6.17 -11.56
CA ALA A 79 -6.88 5.91 -12.89
C ALA A 79 -5.47 5.26 -12.86
N LEU A 80 -4.73 5.45 -11.76
CA LEU A 80 -3.39 4.89 -11.53
C LEU A 80 -3.44 3.54 -10.80
N GLU A 81 -4.58 3.11 -10.26
CA GLU A 81 -4.69 1.82 -9.56
C GLU A 81 -4.27 0.65 -10.43
N LYS A 82 -4.58 0.71 -11.73
CA LYS A 82 -4.18 -0.33 -12.70
C LYS A 82 -2.67 -0.55 -12.74
N LEU A 83 -1.88 0.49 -12.46
CA LEU A 83 -0.42 0.41 -12.46
C LEU A 83 0.11 -0.25 -11.21
N VAL A 84 -0.63 -0.24 -10.10
CA VAL A 84 -0.16 -0.80 -8.82
C VAL A 84 -0.73 -2.18 -8.50
N LYS A 85 -1.59 -2.71 -9.39
CA LYS A 85 -2.12 -4.07 -9.25
C LYS A 85 -1.01 -5.10 -9.41
N PRO A 86 -0.99 -6.16 -8.57
CA PRO A 86 -0.09 -7.29 -8.77
C PRO A 86 -0.21 -7.83 -10.20
N GLY A 87 0.93 -8.13 -10.84
CA GLY A 87 0.96 -8.65 -12.21
C GLY A 87 0.70 -7.63 -13.33
N ALA A 88 0.58 -6.34 -13.04
CA ALA A 88 0.45 -5.32 -14.08
C ALA A 88 1.73 -5.25 -14.95
N THR A 89 1.57 -5.42 -16.26
CA THR A 89 2.65 -5.25 -17.24
C THR A 89 3.18 -3.82 -17.16
N ASN A 90 4.51 -3.69 -16.99
CA ASN A 90 5.19 -2.41 -16.79
C ASN A 90 4.59 -1.57 -15.63
N GLY A 91 3.94 -2.26 -14.68
CA GLY A 91 3.34 -1.67 -13.50
C GLY A 91 4.39 -1.24 -12.47
N VAL A 92 3.92 -0.57 -11.44
CA VAL A 92 4.75 -0.20 -10.30
C VAL A 92 5.01 -1.43 -9.44
N PRO A 93 6.28 -1.69 -9.10
CA PRO A 93 6.69 -2.54 -7.98
C PRO A 93 5.69 -2.68 -6.82
N PRO A 94 5.08 -3.86 -6.61
CA PRO A 94 4.05 -4.03 -5.57
C PRO A 94 4.52 -3.70 -4.15
N ALA A 95 5.81 -3.88 -3.85
CA ALA A 95 6.40 -3.60 -2.55
C ALA A 95 6.91 -2.16 -2.38
N HIS A 96 6.81 -1.32 -3.42
CA HIS A 96 7.33 0.04 -3.37
C HIS A 96 6.43 0.96 -2.53
N ALA A 97 7.03 1.83 -1.73
CA ALA A 97 6.33 2.68 -0.77
C ALA A 97 5.24 3.56 -1.43
N GLU A 98 5.46 4.00 -2.67
CA GLU A 98 4.50 4.79 -3.44
C GLU A 98 3.18 4.07 -3.72
N VAL A 99 3.18 2.73 -3.78
CA VAL A 99 1.96 1.94 -3.91
C VAL A 99 1.13 2.02 -2.64
N THR A 100 1.74 1.77 -1.49
CA THR A 100 1.07 1.89 -0.18
C THR A 100 0.59 3.32 0.04
N ARG A 101 1.38 4.33 -0.38
CA ARG A 101 1.00 5.74 -0.32
C ARG A 101 -0.20 6.07 -1.20
N LEU A 102 -0.27 5.52 -2.41
CA LEU A 102 -1.42 5.66 -3.32
C LEU A 102 -2.70 5.12 -2.70
N LEU A 103 -2.65 3.89 -2.19
CA LEU A 103 -3.81 3.25 -1.56
C LEU A 103 -4.23 4.00 -0.28
N SER A 104 -3.26 4.50 0.49
CA SER A 104 -3.53 5.29 1.71
C SER A 104 -4.21 6.62 1.36
N ASN A 105 -3.74 7.31 0.32
CA ASN A 105 -4.36 8.54 -0.15
C ASN A 105 -5.80 8.29 -0.63
N LEU A 106 -6.03 7.22 -1.40
CA LEU A 106 -7.38 6.82 -1.84
C LEU A 106 -8.30 6.53 -0.64
N ALA A 107 -7.82 5.75 0.33
CA ALA A 107 -8.57 5.47 1.55
C ALA A 107 -8.97 6.77 2.26
N GLN A 108 -8.01 7.65 2.53
CA GLN A 108 -8.26 8.90 3.25
C GLN A 108 -9.21 9.84 2.51
N LEU A 109 -9.11 9.94 1.18
CA LEU A 109 -10.04 10.73 0.39
C LEU A 109 -11.46 10.17 0.46
N HIS A 110 -11.62 8.85 0.37
CA HIS A 110 -12.93 8.22 0.52
C HIS A 110 -13.50 8.37 1.94
N TYR A 111 -12.66 8.29 2.97
CA TYR A 111 -13.10 8.57 4.34
C TYR A 111 -13.57 10.02 4.49
N HIS A 112 -12.81 10.97 3.94
CA HIS A 112 -13.17 12.38 3.93
C HIS A 112 -14.50 12.64 3.19
N LEU A 113 -14.69 12.01 2.03
CA LEU A 113 -15.93 12.08 1.27
C LEU A 113 -17.11 11.49 2.06
N ALA A 114 -16.91 10.37 2.74
CA ALA A 114 -17.94 9.75 3.58
C ALA A 114 -18.41 10.65 4.72
N LEU A 115 -17.49 11.43 5.31
CA LEU A 115 -17.82 12.35 6.40
C LEU A 115 -18.49 13.65 5.93
N ARG A 116 -18.22 14.09 4.69
CA ARG A 116 -18.68 15.39 4.19
C ARG A 116 -19.87 15.33 3.24
N VAL A 117 -20.02 14.26 2.48
CA VAL A 117 -21.08 14.14 1.46
C VAL A 117 -22.28 13.42 2.05
N LYS A 118 -23.45 14.07 2.06
CA LYS A 118 -24.70 13.47 2.55
C LYS A 118 -25.32 12.53 1.49
N GLY A 119 -26.14 11.57 1.95
CA GLY A 119 -26.87 10.63 1.09
C GLY A 119 -26.08 9.37 0.73
N ASP A 120 -26.45 8.72 -0.37
CA ASP A 120 -25.95 7.38 -0.77
C ASP A 120 -24.44 7.33 -1.10
N HIS A 121 -23.80 8.48 -1.21
CA HIS A 121 -22.35 8.58 -1.43
C HIS A 121 -21.54 8.21 -0.19
N ALA A 122 -22.09 8.42 1.02
CA ALA A 122 -21.37 8.12 2.25
C ALA A 122 -21.12 6.62 2.47
N PRO A 123 -22.13 5.73 2.38
CA PRO A 123 -21.92 4.29 2.49
C PRO A 123 -20.94 3.74 1.44
N LYS A 124 -21.08 4.16 0.17
CA LYS A 124 -20.17 3.74 -0.92
C LYS A 124 -18.73 4.18 -0.68
N SER A 125 -18.53 5.38 -0.13
CA SER A 125 -17.20 5.88 0.19
C SER A 125 -16.60 5.15 1.40
N LEU A 126 -17.39 4.79 2.41
CA LEU A 126 -16.93 3.95 3.52
C LEU A 126 -16.54 2.54 3.05
N GLU A 127 -17.32 1.95 2.17
CA GLU A 127 -17.00 0.65 1.56
C GLU A 127 -15.65 0.72 0.81
N ALA A 128 -15.47 1.76 -0.01
CA ALA A 128 -14.21 1.99 -0.73
C ALA A 128 -13.03 2.20 0.24
N PHE A 129 -13.22 2.97 1.32
CA PHE A 129 -12.22 3.16 2.37
C PHE A 129 -11.76 1.81 2.97
N HIS A 130 -12.70 0.98 3.44
CA HIS A 130 -12.39 -0.33 4.03
C HIS A 130 -11.72 -1.27 3.02
N ARG A 131 -12.15 -1.22 1.76
CA ARG A 131 -11.51 -1.98 0.67
C ARG A 131 -10.04 -1.59 0.48
N TYR A 132 -9.69 -0.30 0.53
CA TYR A 132 -8.30 0.12 0.42
C TYR A 132 -7.50 -0.21 1.69
N GLN A 133 -8.07 -0.07 2.89
CA GLN A 133 -7.42 -0.49 4.13
C GLN A 133 -7.04 -1.98 4.08
N LYS A 134 -7.95 -2.85 3.61
CA LYS A 134 -7.68 -4.28 3.43
C LYS A 134 -6.54 -4.56 2.45
N GLN A 135 -6.44 -3.80 1.36
CA GLN A 135 -5.33 -3.92 0.42
C GLN A 135 -4.00 -3.47 1.04
N ILE A 136 -4.01 -2.43 1.86
CA ILE A 136 -2.81 -1.95 2.57
C ILE A 136 -2.34 -3.00 3.58
N MET A 137 -3.24 -3.55 4.40
CA MET A 137 -2.92 -4.62 5.36
C MET A 137 -2.27 -5.82 4.67
N LYS A 138 -2.89 -6.30 3.59
CA LYS A 138 -2.36 -7.43 2.81
C LYS A 138 -0.94 -7.16 2.31
N ARG A 139 -0.62 -5.92 1.89
CA ARG A 139 0.74 -5.58 1.44
C ARG A 139 1.77 -5.59 2.55
N PHE A 140 1.41 -5.16 3.76
CA PHE A 140 2.29 -5.29 4.91
C PHE A 140 2.56 -6.76 5.24
N GLU A 141 1.51 -7.58 5.22
CA GLU A 141 1.58 -9.03 5.42
C GLU A 141 2.44 -9.71 4.34
N ASP A 142 2.26 -9.36 3.07
CA ASP A 142 3.11 -9.87 1.98
C ASP A 142 4.58 -9.45 2.11
N LYS A 143 4.86 -8.29 2.76
CA LYS A 143 6.21 -7.74 2.92
C LYS A 143 6.97 -8.38 4.09
N HIS A 144 6.35 -8.46 5.27
CA HIS A 144 7.01 -8.90 6.51
C HIS A 144 6.62 -10.32 6.93
N GLY A 145 5.72 -10.97 6.18
CA GLY A 145 5.12 -12.26 6.51
C GLY A 145 3.85 -12.09 7.36
N ASP A 146 3.47 -13.19 8.01
CA ASP A 146 2.28 -13.27 8.86
C ASP A 146 2.10 -12.06 9.80
N TRP A 147 0.86 -11.69 10.10
CA TRP A 147 0.53 -10.50 10.90
C TRP A 147 1.20 -10.54 12.29
N SER A 148 1.40 -11.75 12.83
CA SER A 148 2.13 -12.04 14.07
C SER A 148 3.60 -11.60 14.07
N LYS A 149 4.18 -11.26 12.91
CA LYS A 149 5.56 -10.82 12.73
C LYS A 149 5.70 -9.35 12.36
N GLN A 150 4.58 -8.61 12.29
CA GLN A 150 4.59 -7.20 11.90
C GLN A 150 5.27 -6.36 12.97
N ARG A 151 6.23 -5.53 12.54
CA ARG A 151 6.91 -4.53 13.37
C ARG A 151 6.77 -3.11 12.84
N ASP A 152 5.87 -2.91 11.88
CA ASP A 152 5.63 -1.60 11.28
C ASP A 152 4.51 -0.87 12.02
N ALA A 153 4.82 0.30 12.58
CA ALA A 153 3.84 1.15 13.26
C ALA A 153 2.69 1.55 12.33
N THR A 154 2.94 1.66 11.02
CA THR A 154 1.92 1.99 10.03
C THR A 154 0.87 0.88 9.89
N TYR A 155 1.27 -0.39 9.98
CA TYR A 155 0.34 -1.53 9.94
C TYR A 155 -0.63 -1.49 11.13
N LEU A 156 -0.11 -1.23 12.32
CA LEU A 156 -0.91 -1.07 13.53
C LEU A 156 -1.88 0.11 13.43
N GLN A 157 -1.44 1.24 12.88
CA GLN A 157 -2.30 2.41 12.65
C GLN A 157 -3.42 2.09 11.67
N VAL A 158 -3.15 1.34 10.61
CA VAL A 158 -4.16 0.88 9.64
C VAL A 158 -5.22 -0.01 10.32
N LEU A 159 -4.79 -0.97 11.14
CA LEU A 159 -5.71 -1.82 11.91
C LEU A 159 -6.58 -0.97 12.86
N TYR A 160 -5.96 -0.08 13.63
CA TYR A 160 -6.65 0.80 14.58
C TYR A 160 -7.66 1.73 13.91
N VAL A 161 -7.26 2.39 12.81
CA VAL A 161 -8.13 3.29 12.04
C VAL A 161 -9.29 2.52 11.41
N SER A 162 -9.06 1.28 10.97
CA SER A 162 -10.14 0.42 10.48
C SER A 162 -11.15 0.14 11.59
N LEU A 163 -10.73 -0.33 12.77
CA LEU A 163 -11.62 -0.64 13.90
C LEU A 163 -12.44 0.56 14.40
N THR A 164 -11.83 1.73 14.40
CA THR A 164 -12.46 2.96 14.90
C THR A 164 -13.38 3.62 13.88
N THR A 165 -13.36 3.17 12.62
CA THR A 165 -14.21 3.68 11.56
C THR A 165 -15.47 2.83 11.41
N GLN A 166 -16.62 3.49 11.28
CA GLN A 166 -17.91 2.82 11.04
C GLN A 166 -17.95 2.07 9.70
N GLY A 167 -18.85 1.09 9.58
CA GLY A 167 -19.11 0.37 8.32
C GLY A 167 -18.40 -0.97 8.15
N LEU A 168 -17.56 -1.40 9.10
CA LEU A 168 -17.11 -2.79 9.17
C LEU A 168 -18.20 -3.69 9.77
N ASP A 169 -18.37 -4.87 9.17
CA ASP A 169 -19.16 -5.96 9.71
C ASP A 169 -18.49 -6.57 10.96
N ALA A 170 -19.26 -7.37 11.72
CA ALA A 170 -18.81 -7.93 12.99
C ALA A 170 -17.63 -8.91 12.82
N GLU A 171 -17.66 -9.76 11.79
CA GLU A 171 -16.62 -10.74 11.53
C GLU A 171 -15.28 -10.05 11.19
N SER A 172 -15.33 -9.05 10.31
CA SER A 172 -14.16 -8.25 9.96
C SER A 172 -13.62 -7.45 11.15
N LYS A 173 -14.50 -6.96 12.03
CA LYS A 173 -14.08 -6.28 13.26
C LYS A 173 -13.33 -7.23 14.18
N ASP A 174 -13.85 -8.43 14.40
CA ASP A 174 -13.23 -9.41 15.28
C ASP A 174 -11.87 -9.87 14.75
N ASP A 175 -11.74 -10.12 13.44
CA ASP A 175 -10.46 -10.45 12.80
C ASP A 175 -9.42 -9.33 12.97
N ILE A 176 -9.80 -8.08 12.67
CA ILE A 176 -8.90 -6.93 12.78
C ILE A 176 -8.53 -6.66 14.24
N ALA A 177 -9.46 -6.81 15.18
CA ALA A 177 -9.22 -6.63 16.61
C ALA A 177 -8.24 -7.67 17.14
N LYS A 178 -8.40 -8.93 16.75
CA LYS A 178 -7.46 -10.00 17.07
C LYS A 178 -6.07 -9.70 16.53
N LYS A 179 -5.95 -9.33 15.25
CA LYS A 179 -4.67 -8.97 14.62
C LYS A 179 -3.98 -7.81 15.32
N LEU A 180 -4.74 -6.76 15.68
CA LEU A 180 -4.19 -5.61 16.39
C LEU A 180 -3.67 -6.01 17.77
N THR A 181 -4.43 -6.82 18.51
CA THR A 181 -4.06 -7.30 19.84
C THR A 181 -2.76 -8.10 19.79
N GLU A 182 -2.72 -9.13 18.94
CA GLU A 182 -1.53 -9.99 18.79
C GLU A 182 -0.29 -9.19 18.34
N ALA A 183 -0.46 -8.27 17.38
CA ALA A 183 0.65 -7.43 16.93
C ALA A 183 1.12 -6.45 18.01
N CYS A 184 0.22 -5.90 18.84
CA CYS A 184 0.59 -5.04 19.96
C CYS A 184 1.32 -5.81 21.06
N GLU A 185 0.89 -7.03 21.37
CA GLU A 185 1.56 -7.88 22.37
C GLU A 185 2.99 -8.21 21.94
N VAL A 186 3.19 -8.54 20.66
CA VAL A 186 4.53 -8.82 20.12
C VAL A 186 5.43 -7.58 20.10
N MET A 187 4.87 -6.41 19.82
CA MET A 187 5.67 -5.19 19.60
C MET A 187 5.93 -4.40 20.88
N PHE A 188 4.95 -4.36 21.79
CA PHE A 188 4.95 -3.51 22.98
C PHE A 188 4.74 -4.29 24.28
N GLY A 189 4.43 -5.59 24.23
CA GLY A 189 4.14 -6.37 25.43
C GLY A 189 2.79 -6.04 26.08
N GLN A 190 1.86 -5.44 25.33
CA GLN A 190 0.53 -5.05 25.82
C GLN A 190 -0.55 -5.27 24.74
N PRO A 191 -1.82 -5.50 25.12
CA PRO A 191 -2.88 -5.84 24.17
C PRO A 191 -3.39 -4.65 23.34
N CYS A 192 -3.03 -3.43 23.72
CA CYS A 192 -3.54 -2.20 23.11
C CYS A 192 -2.43 -1.39 22.43
N LEU A 193 -2.80 -0.64 21.39
CA LEU A 193 -1.89 0.28 20.74
C LEU A 193 -1.51 1.42 21.71
N PRO A 194 -0.22 1.76 21.91
CA PRO A 194 0.18 2.87 22.76
C PRO A 194 -0.47 4.19 22.33
N ASP A 195 -0.80 5.07 23.29
CA ASP A 195 -1.46 6.35 23.02
C ASP A 195 -0.68 7.27 22.07
N THR A 196 0.65 7.14 22.05
CA THR A 196 1.52 7.87 21.11
C THR A 196 1.26 7.48 19.65
N LEU A 197 0.71 6.30 19.39
CA LEU A 197 0.41 5.76 18.07
C LEU A 197 -1.09 5.81 17.71
N THR A 198 -1.98 6.05 18.68
CA THR A 198 -3.42 6.26 18.45
C THR A 198 -3.74 7.71 18.05
N ASN A 199 -2.84 8.66 18.35
CA ASN A 199 -2.98 10.10 18.08
C ASN A 199 -2.66 10.53 16.62
N VAL A 200 -2.76 9.62 15.66
CA VAL A 200 -2.59 9.98 14.24
C VAL A 200 -3.79 10.82 13.81
N ARG A 201 -3.58 12.14 13.84
CA ARG A 201 -4.48 13.25 13.50
C ARG A 201 -5.80 12.82 12.84
N ARG A 202 -6.88 12.95 13.62
CA ARG A 202 -8.25 13.15 13.13
C ARG A 202 -8.33 14.41 12.25
#